data_AF-X6E2G8-F1
#
_entry.id   AF-X6E2G8-F1
#
_cell.length_a   1.000
_cell.length_b   1.000
_cell.length_c   1.000
_cell.angle_alpha   90.00
_cell.angle_beta   90.00
_cell.angle_gamma   90.00
#
_symmetry.space_group_name_H-M   'P 1'
#
loop_
_entity.id
_entity.type
_entity.pdbx_description
1 polymer ?
#
loop_
_entity_poly.entity_id
_entity_poly.type
_entity_poly.pdbx_seq_one_letter_code
_entity_poly.pdbx_strand_id
1 'polypeptide(L)'
;MAKSTAKEKWLIFVDTNIFLDFYRIGGESAARQLGALDRHKDSIITGDQIRMEFLKNRQKVIVDSIKQLTKPAKLSVPPIITDTRPVRMLGKRLSDAQSQFSKIRANVEKILTDPSHNDPVFKLVNRIFNHNSPLNLCRPDPQRFVIRNLARKRFVLGYPPRKSNDTSIGDAINWEWVIRCAQNSADNHNVM
;
A
#
# COMPACT_ATOMS: atom_id res chain seq x y z
N MET A 1 -19.67 -23.70 34.72
CA MET A 1 -19.54 -22.27 34.38
C MET A 1 -18.41 -22.12 33.38
N ALA A 2 -18.71 -21.86 32.12
CA ALA A 2 -17.69 -21.63 31.10
C ALA A 2 -16.95 -20.32 31.45
N LYS A 3 -15.63 -20.39 31.64
CA LYS A 3 -14.79 -19.20 31.67
C LYS A 3 -15.00 -18.49 30.33
N SER A 4 -15.70 -17.36 30.35
CA SER A 4 -15.64 -16.41 29.24
C SER A 4 -14.19 -15.96 29.15
N THR A 5 -13.43 -16.55 28.24
CA THR A 5 -12.10 -16.11 27.89
C THR A 5 -12.25 -14.69 27.37
N ALA A 6 -11.87 -13.69 28.16
CA ALA A 6 -11.78 -12.32 27.72
C ALA A 6 -10.98 -12.31 26.42
N LYS A 7 -11.63 -11.95 25.32
CA LYS A 7 -11.04 -11.95 23.99
C LYS A 7 -9.85 -11.00 24.04
N GLU A 8 -8.64 -11.53 23.92
CA GLU A 8 -7.42 -10.71 23.88
C GLU A 8 -7.60 -9.65 22.79
N LYS A 9 -7.57 -8.38 23.20
CA LYS A 9 -7.68 -7.26 22.30
C LYS A 9 -6.26 -6.80 21.97
N TRP A 10 -5.90 -6.97 20.71
CA TRP A 10 -4.60 -6.54 20.18
C TRP A 10 -4.75 -5.19 19.49
N LEU A 11 -3.73 -4.34 19.66
CA LEU A 11 -3.51 -3.18 18.79
C LEU A 11 -2.57 -3.61 17.67
N ILE A 12 -2.87 -3.22 16.43
CA ILE A 12 -2.10 -3.61 15.26
C ILE A 12 -1.58 -2.35 14.58
N PHE A 13 -0.27 -2.18 14.51
CA PHE A 13 0.32 -1.12 13.70
C PHE A 13 0.71 -1.66 12.32
N VAL A 14 0.30 -0.96 11.26
CA VAL A 14 0.65 -1.33 9.88
C VAL A 14 1.45 -0.20 9.25
N ASP A 15 2.73 -0.44 9.00
CA ASP A 15 3.61 0.47 8.30
C ASP A 15 3.17 0.66 6.83
N THR A 16 3.44 1.85 6.27
CA THR A 16 3.22 2.18 4.86
C THR A 16 3.75 1.09 3.91
N ASN A 17 4.93 0.53 4.17
CA ASN A 17 5.56 -0.45 3.30
C ASN A 17 4.76 -1.76 3.21
N ILE A 18 4.14 -2.18 4.31
CA ILE A 18 3.28 -3.37 4.35
C ILE A 18 2.05 -3.15 3.45
N PHE A 19 1.46 -1.95 3.46
CA PHE A 19 0.37 -1.63 2.54
C PHE A 19 0.80 -1.65 1.07
N LEU A 20 2.04 -1.24 0.77
CA LEU A 20 2.57 -1.23 -0.59
C LEU A 20 2.91 -2.64 -1.09
N ASP A 21 3.27 -3.57 -0.20
CA ASP A 21 3.56 -4.95 -0.57
C ASP A 21 2.34 -5.70 -1.12
N PHE A 22 1.11 -5.24 -0.86
CA PHE A 22 -0.09 -5.78 -1.49
C PHE A 22 -0.14 -5.57 -3.01
N TYR A 23 0.62 -4.62 -3.57
CA TYR A 23 0.81 -4.50 -5.03
C TYR A 23 1.74 -5.58 -5.59
N ARG A 24 2.53 -6.26 -4.75
CA ARG A 24 3.49 -7.31 -5.14
C ARG A 24 2.92 -8.73 -4.97
N ILE A 25 2.06 -8.94 -3.98
CA ILE A 25 1.54 -10.26 -3.57
C ILE A 25 0.53 -10.86 -4.56
N GLY A 26 -0.01 -10.06 -5.49
CA GLY A 26 -0.91 -10.53 -6.56
C GLY A 26 -2.36 -10.75 -6.12
N GLY A 27 -3.28 -10.70 -7.10
CA GLY A 27 -4.71 -10.41 -6.93
C GLY A 27 -5.46 -11.08 -5.78
N GLU A 28 -5.60 -12.41 -5.80
CA GLU A 28 -6.48 -13.12 -4.84
C GLU A 28 -5.91 -13.14 -3.41
N SER A 29 -4.61 -13.36 -3.29
CA SER A 29 -3.94 -13.40 -1.98
C SER A 29 -3.96 -12.02 -1.31
N ALA A 30 -3.68 -10.96 -2.08
CA ALA A 30 -3.76 -9.58 -1.59
C ALA A 30 -5.17 -9.22 -1.13
N ALA A 31 -6.20 -9.55 -1.91
CA ALA A 31 -7.60 -9.28 -1.56
C ALA A 31 -8.00 -10.00 -0.26
N ARG A 32 -7.61 -11.26 -0.09
CA ARG A 32 -7.91 -12.05 1.12
C ARG A 32 -7.23 -11.45 2.36
N GLN A 33 -5.95 -11.11 2.28
CA GLN A 33 -5.20 -10.55 3.40
C GLN A 33 -5.69 -9.15 3.78
N LEU A 34 -5.94 -8.27 2.80
CA LEU A 34 -6.56 -6.97 3.04
C LEU A 34 -7.97 -7.10 3.61
N GLY A 35 -8.74 -8.09 3.16
CA GLY A 35 -10.06 -8.39 3.74
C GLY A 35 -9.96 -8.84 5.20
N ALA A 36 -8.89 -9.53 5.59
CA ALA A 36 -8.64 -9.85 6.99
C ALA A 36 -8.33 -8.57 7.80
N LEU A 37 -7.46 -7.69 7.31
CA LEU A 37 -7.17 -6.40 7.96
C LEU A 37 -8.42 -5.54 8.11
N ASP A 38 -9.25 -5.43 7.06
CA ASP A 38 -10.47 -4.62 7.09
C ASP A 38 -11.51 -5.12 8.12
N ARG A 39 -11.54 -6.44 8.42
CA ARG A 39 -12.36 -7.01 9.50
C ARG A 39 -11.87 -6.64 10.90
N HIS A 40 -10.60 -6.25 11.03
CA HIS A 40 -9.97 -5.86 12.29
C HIS A 40 -9.63 -4.37 12.36
N LYS A 41 -10.23 -3.54 11.50
CA LYS A 41 -9.97 -2.08 11.42
C LYS A 41 -10.16 -1.31 12.73
N ASP A 42 -10.96 -1.82 13.67
CA ASP A 42 -11.13 -1.25 15.01
C ASP A 42 -9.90 -1.41 15.91
N SER A 43 -9.01 -2.34 15.57
CA SER A 43 -7.73 -2.60 16.25
C SER A 43 -6.53 -1.99 15.52
N ILE A 44 -6.71 -1.44 14.32
CA ILE A 44 -5.60 -0.93 13.50
C ILE A 44 -5.26 0.49 13.90
N ILE A 45 -4.00 0.71 14.28
CA ILE A 45 -3.39 2.02 14.47
C ILE A 45 -3.00 2.58 13.10
N THR A 46 -3.56 3.74 12.78
CA THR A 46 -3.38 4.44 11.51
C THR A 46 -3.27 5.94 11.75
N GLY A 47 -2.89 6.69 10.71
CA GLY A 47 -3.02 8.13 10.71
C GLY A 47 -2.72 8.73 9.34
N ASP A 48 -2.93 10.05 9.24
CA ASP A 48 -2.71 10.77 7.98
C ASP A 48 -1.26 10.71 7.50
N GLN A 49 -0.28 10.53 8.40
CA GLN A 49 1.13 10.39 8.02
C GLN A 49 1.33 9.14 7.14
N ILE A 50 0.90 7.97 7.62
CA ILE A 50 0.94 6.69 6.89
C ILE A 50 0.13 6.80 5.59
N ARG A 51 -1.06 7.40 5.65
CA ARG A 51 -1.90 7.60 4.47
C ARG A 51 -1.18 8.41 3.39
N MET A 52 -0.57 9.53 3.75
CA MET A 52 0.13 10.39 2.80
C MET A 52 1.35 9.71 2.19
N GLU A 53 2.11 8.96 3.00
CA GLU A 53 3.23 8.16 2.49
C GLU A 53 2.77 7.06 1.53
N PHE A 54 1.69 6.35 1.88
CA PHE A 54 1.08 5.35 1.01
C PHE A 54 0.66 5.96 -0.32
N LEU A 55 -0.06 7.08 -0.32
CA LEU A 55 -0.50 7.77 -1.54
C LEU A 55 0.68 8.18 -2.41
N LYS A 56 1.73 8.75 -1.81
CA LYS A 56 2.95 9.18 -2.51
C LYS A 56 3.70 7.98 -3.13
N ASN A 57 3.89 6.92 -2.36
CA ASN A 57 4.71 5.78 -2.77
C ASN A 57 3.96 4.82 -3.70
N ARG A 58 2.63 4.74 -3.59
CA ARG A 58 1.78 3.92 -4.48
C ARG A 58 2.03 4.23 -5.94
N GLN A 59 2.03 5.50 -6.32
CA GLN A 59 2.25 5.90 -7.71
C GLN A 59 3.61 5.41 -8.22
N LYS A 60 4.65 5.51 -7.40
CA LYS A 60 5.99 5.02 -7.74
C LYS A 60 6.00 3.50 -7.96
N VAL A 61 5.41 2.72 -7.04
CA VAL A 61 5.34 1.26 -7.14
C VAL A 61 4.64 0.80 -8.43
N ILE A 62 3.52 1.45 -8.77
CA ILE A 62 2.76 1.12 -9.99
C ILE A 62 3.58 1.47 -11.24
N VAL A 63 4.17 2.66 -11.30
CA VAL A 63 4.99 3.09 -12.44
C VAL A 63 6.20 2.19 -12.64
N ASP A 64 6.90 1.83 -11.56
CA ASP A 64 8.06 0.95 -11.64
C ASP A 64 7.68 -0.47 -12.09
N SER A 65 6.48 -0.95 -11.71
CA SER A 65 5.94 -2.22 -12.20
C SER A 65 5.64 -2.19 -13.71
N ILE A 66 5.15 -1.06 -14.25
CA ILE A 66 4.92 -0.90 -15.69
C ILE A 66 6.24 -0.87 -16.47
N LYS A 67 7.28 -0.23 -15.94
CA LYS A 67 8.60 -0.15 -16.62
C LYS A 67 9.21 -1.53 -16.85
N GLN A 68 8.86 -2.51 -16.03
CA GLN A 68 9.30 -3.90 -16.19
C GLN A 68 8.55 -4.63 -17.32
N LEU A 69 7.41 -4.10 -17.80
CA LEU A 69 6.69 -4.66 -18.93
C LEU A 69 7.44 -4.36 -20.24
N THR A 70 7.96 -5.39 -20.88
CA THR A 70 8.63 -5.29 -22.17
C THR A 70 7.63 -5.35 -23.32
N LYS A 71 7.73 -4.40 -24.25
CA LYS A 71 6.90 -4.41 -25.46
C LYS A 71 7.28 -5.61 -26.33
N PRO A 72 6.31 -6.39 -26.86
CA PRO A 72 6.60 -7.47 -27.80
C PRO A 72 7.39 -6.96 -29.01
N ALA A 73 8.59 -7.49 -29.21
CA ALA A 73 9.54 -7.02 -30.22
C ALA A 73 9.07 -7.30 -31.65
N LYS A 74 9.40 -6.40 -32.58
CA LYS A 74 9.17 -6.64 -34.01
C LYS A 74 10.04 -7.80 -34.49
N LEU A 75 9.47 -8.66 -35.32
CA LEU A 75 10.20 -9.77 -35.92
C LEU A 75 11.08 -9.25 -37.06
N SER A 76 12.37 -9.61 -37.04
CA SER A 76 13.25 -9.46 -38.20
C SER A 76 13.35 -10.81 -38.90
N VAL A 77 12.99 -10.87 -40.18
CA VAL A 77 12.92 -12.11 -40.96
C VAL A 77 13.75 -11.97 -42.23
N PRO A 78 14.55 -12.98 -42.60
CA PRO A 78 15.25 -13.00 -43.88
C PRO A 78 14.27 -12.89 -45.07
N PRO A 79 14.60 -12.10 -46.12
CA PRO A 79 13.74 -11.93 -47.30
C PRO A 79 13.39 -13.22 -48.04
N ILE A 80 14.18 -14.28 -47.86
CA ILE A 80 14.00 -15.58 -48.53
C ILE A 80 12.74 -16.31 -48.01
N ILE A 81 12.32 -16.03 -46.78
CA ILE A 81 11.25 -16.80 -46.10
C ILE A 81 10.06 -15.94 -45.68
N THR A 82 10.02 -14.66 -46.06
CA THR A 82 8.98 -13.69 -45.66
C THR A 82 7.56 -14.14 -46.02
N ASP A 83 7.38 -14.86 -47.13
CA ASP A 83 6.06 -15.32 -47.60
C ASP A 83 5.61 -16.66 -47.05
N THR A 84 6.43 -17.28 -46.20
CA THR A 84 6.09 -18.58 -45.62
C THR A 84 4.92 -18.47 -44.63
N ARG A 85 4.07 -19.50 -44.61
CA ARG A 85 2.93 -19.59 -43.67
C ARG A 85 3.33 -19.39 -42.20
N PRO A 86 4.46 -19.94 -41.69
CA PRO A 86 4.92 -19.71 -40.32
C PRO A 86 5.19 -18.24 -40.00
N VAL A 87 5.83 -17.49 -40.92
CA VAL A 87 6.11 -16.06 -40.74
C VAL A 87 4.83 -15.24 -40.67
N ARG A 88 3.86 -15.51 -41.55
CA ARG A 88 2.54 -14.85 -41.50
C ARG A 88 1.78 -15.14 -40.20
N MET A 89 1.81 -16.39 -39.72
CA MET A 89 1.17 -16.76 -38.44
C MET A 89 1.84 -16.10 -37.24
N LEU A 90 3.17 -16.05 -37.21
CA LEU A 90 3.92 -15.41 -36.13
C LEU A 90 3.67 -13.90 -36.10
N GLY A 91 3.60 -13.26 -37.28
CA GLY A 91 3.23 -11.85 -37.41
C GLY A 91 1.85 -11.53 -36.83
N LYS A 92 0.84 -12.38 -37.10
CA LYS A 92 -0.50 -12.24 -36.50
C LYS A 92 -0.46 -12.34 -34.97
N ARG A 93 0.18 -13.39 -34.43
CA ARG A 93 0.32 -13.57 -32.98
C ARG A 93 1.04 -12.40 -32.31
N LEU A 94 2.04 -11.84 -32.99
CA LEU A 94 2.76 -10.67 -32.49
C LEU A 94 1.87 -9.42 -32.47
N SER A 95 1.06 -9.21 -33.51
CA SER A 95 0.08 -8.13 -33.55
C SER A 95 -0.95 -8.27 -32.41
N ASP A 96 -1.44 -9.48 -32.17
CA ASP A 96 -2.35 -9.77 -31.06
C ASP A 96 -1.69 -9.49 -29.72
N ALA A 97 -0.45 -9.92 -29.53
CA ALA A 97 0.34 -9.64 -28.32
C ALA A 97 0.55 -8.13 -28.11
N GLN A 98 0.81 -7.36 -29.16
CA GLN A 98 0.94 -5.90 -29.08
C GLN A 98 -0.39 -5.21 -28.73
N SER A 99 -1.51 -5.73 -29.24
CA SER A 99 -2.85 -5.26 -28.86
C SER A 99 -3.14 -5.52 -27.39
N GLN A 100 -2.85 -6.72 -26.89
CA GLN A 100 -3.01 -7.07 -25.48
C GLN A 100 -2.07 -6.24 -24.58
N PHE A 101 -0.84 -6.01 -25.00
CA PHE A 101 0.10 -5.13 -24.29
C PHE A 101 -0.46 -3.71 -24.13
N SER A 102 -1.05 -3.16 -25.21
CA SER A 102 -1.69 -1.84 -25.17
C SER A 102 -2.88 -1.81 -24.20
N LYS A 103 -3.69 -2.88 -24.15
CA LYS A 103 -4.79 -3.01 -23.18
C LYS A 103 -4.31 -3.07 -21.74
N ILE A 104 -3.24 -3.83 -21.47
CA ILE A 104 -2.63 -3.89 -20.14
C ILE A 104 -2.18 -2.49 -19.72
N ARG A 105 -1.47 -1.77 -20.59
CA ARG A 105 -1.03 -0.40 -20.32
C ARG A 105 -2.21 0.54 -20.03
N ALA A 106 -3.25 0.49 -20.84
CA ALA A 106 -4.46 1.30 -20.62
C ALA A 106 -5.15 0.98 -19.29
N ASN A 107 -5.16 -0.29 -18.86
CA ASN A 107 -5.70 -0.68 -17.56
C ASN A 107 -4.87 -0.11 -16.40
N VAL A 108 -3.54 -0.10 -16.51
CA VAL A 108 -2.70 0.51 -15.48
C VAL A 108 -2.82 2.03 -15.46
N GLU A 109 -2.98 2.66 -16.62
CA GLU A 109 -3.28 4.10 -16.70
C GLU A 109 -4.60 4.42 -15.97
N LYS A 110 -5.65 3.61 -16.13
CA LYS A 110 -6.90 3.74 -15.36
C LYS A 110 -6.71 3.56 -13.86
N ILE A 111 -5.87 2.63 -13.43
CA ILE A 111 -5.50 2.44 -12.01
C ILE A 111 -4.85 3.72 -11.45
N LEU A 112 -4.04 4.42 -12.23
CA LEU A 112 -3.38 5.65 -11.80
C LEU A 112 -4.33 6.85 -11.79
N THR A 113 -5.19 6.99 -12.79
CA THR A 113 -6.08 8.16 -12.94
C THR A 113 -7.33 8.07 -12.07
N ASP A 114 -7.91 6.89 -11.93
CA ASP A 114 -9.11 6.64 -11.12
C ASP A 114 -8.94 5.38 -10.25
N PRO A 115 -8.15 5.50 -9.16
CA PRO A 115 -7.88 4.37 -8.28
C PRO A 115 -9.13 3.88 -7.54
N SER A 116 -10.09 4.76 -7.27
CA SER A 116 -11.33 4.43 -6.56
C SER A 116 -12.18 3.39 -7.30
N HIS A 117 -12.11 3.35 -8.64
CA HIS A 117 -12.85 2.36 -9.43
C HIS A 117 -11.97 1.22 -9.96
N ASN A 118 -10.68 1.47 -10.21
CA ASN A 118 -9.84 0.52 -10.94
C ASN A 118 -8.80 -0.19 -10.08
N ASP A 119 -8.56 0.24 -8.83
CA ASP A 119 -7.54 -0.32 -7.95
C ASP A 119 -8.15 -1.00 -6.72
N PRO A 120 -8.24 -2.35 -6.70
CA PRO A 120 -8.76 -3.09 -5.57
C PRO A 120 -7.97 -2.88 -4.26
N VAL A 121 -6.64 -2.77 -4.34
CA VAL A 121 -5.78 -2.56 -3.17
C VAL A 121 -6.06 -1.20 -2.57
N PHE A 122 -6.06 -0.15 -3.41
CA PHE A 122 -6.39 1.20 -2.98
C PHE A 122 -7.78 1.27 -2.33
N LYS A 123 -8.81 0.65 -2.92
CA LYS A 123 -10.16 0.66 -2.36
C LYS A 123 -10.18 0.12 -0.92
N LEU A 124 -9.59 -1.06 -0.70
CA LEU A 124 -9.58 -1.71 0.61
C LEU A 124 -8.78 -0.90 1.64
N VAL A 125 -7.58 -0.46 1.28
CA VAL A 125 -6.72 0.34 2.14
C VAL A 125 -7.36 1.70 2.48
N ASN A 126 -8.04 2.32 1.51
CA ASN A 126 -8.75 3.57 1.73
C ASN A 126 -9.95 3.40 2.67
N ARG A 127 -10.59 2.23 2.74
CA ARG A 127 -11.62 1.94 3.77
C ARG A 127 -11.01 1.92 5.17
N ILE A 128 -9.82 1.33 5.34
CA ILE A 128 -9.10 1.34 6.61
C ILE A 128 -8.77 2.77 7.03
N PHE A 129 -8.21 3.59 6.12
CA PHE A 129 -7.86 4.98 6.41
C PHE A 129 -9.05 5.91 6.68
N ASN A 130 -10.21 5.64 6.09
CA ASN A 130 -11.43 6.44 6.32
C ASN A 130 -12.28 5.91 7.48
N HIS A 131 -11.86 4.81 8.13
CA HIS A 131 -12.57 4.29 9.30
C HIS A 131 -12.43 5.27 10.45
N ASN A 132 -13.56 5.69 11.01
CA ASN A 132 -13.57 6.59 12.16
C ASN A 132 -13.33 5.77 13.43
N SER A 133 -12.12 5.85 13.96
CA SER A 133 -11.66 5.10 15.13
C SER A 133 -10.74 5.99 15.97
N PRO A 134 -10.75 5.86 17.32
CA PRO A 134 -9.79 6.54 18.19
C PRO A 134 -8.32 6.15 17.91
N LEU A 135 -8.08 5.08 17.13
CA LEU A 135 -6.75 4.65 16.70
C LEU A 135 -6.31 5.29 15.37
N ASN A 136 -7.15 6.13 14.75
CA ASN A 136 -6.88 6.79 13.49
C ASN A 136 -6.58 8.29 13.69
N LEU A 137 -5.29 8.67 13.67
CA LEU A 137 -4.87 10.05 13.85
C LEU A 137 -5.08 10.89 12.57
N CYS A 138 -6.27 11.47 12.45
CA CYS A 138 -6.63 12.30 11.30
C CYS A 138 -6.43 13.80 11.54
N ARG A 139 -6.38 14.58 10.46
CA ARG A 139 -6.26 16.05 10.50
C ARG A 139 -7.27 16.74 11.44
N PRO A 140 -8.56 16.39 11.49
CA PRO A 140 -9.47 17.08 12.40
C PRO A 140 -9.15 16.87 13.88
N ASP A 141 -8.39 15.83 14.23
CA ASP A 141 -8.06 15.49 15.62
C ASP A 141 -7.03 16.49 16.21
N PRO A 142 -7.37 17.23 17.27
CA PRO A 142 -6.43 18.15 17.93
C PRO A 142 -5.24 17.44 18.57
N GLN A 143 -5.34 16.16 18.93
CA GLN A 143 -4.22 15.38 19.50
C GLN A 143 -3.01 15.34 18.55
N ARG A 144 -3.23 15.50 17.23
CA ARG A 144 -2.16 15.56 16.23
C ARG A 144 -1.08 16.60 16.56
N PHE A 145 -1.43 17.71 17.22
CA PHE A 145 -0.48 18.75 17.57
C PHE A 145 0.45 18.29 18.70
N VAL A 146 -0.10 17.60 19.69
CA VAL A 146 0.67 17.01 20.79
C VAL A 146 1.63 15.95 20.24
N ILE A 147 1.11 15.03 19.42
CA ILE A 147 1.93 13.98 18.78
C ILE A 147 3.05 14.57 17.94
N ARG A 148 2.78 15.61 17.13
CA ARG A 148 3.81 16.29 16.33
C ARG A 148 4.88 16.95 17.18
N ASN A 149 4.52 17.55 18.32
CA ASN A 149 5.49 18.18 19.21
C ASN A 149 6.39 17.13 19.88
N LEU A 150 5.82 16.00 20.32
CA LEU A 150 6.59 14.86 20.83
C LEU A 150 7.52 14.28 19.76
N ALA A 151 7.02 14.11 18.54
CA ALA A 151 7.80 13.59 17.42
C ALA A 151 8.98 14.50 17.05
N ARG A 152 8.77 15.83 17.05
CA ARG A 152 9.86 16.81 16.86
C ARG A 152 10.89 16.70 17.96
N LYS A 153 10.47 16.61 19.23
CA LYS A 153 11.39 16.45 20.37
C LYS A 153 12.21 15.16 20.23
N ARG A 154 11.55 14.03 19.91
CA ARG A 154 12.21 12.75 19.64
C ARG A 154 13.26 12.88 18.52
N PHE A 155 12.88 13.51 17.41
CA PHE A 155 13.76 13.68 16.26
C PHE A 155 14.98 14.57 16.57
N VAL A 156 14.78 15.72 17.24
CA VAL A 156 15.85 16.67 17.59
C VAL A 156 16.83 16.07 18.59
N LEU A 157 16.33 15.29 19.57
CA LEU A 157 17.17 14.59 20.54
C LEU A 157 17.87 13.35 19.97
N GLY A 158 17.61 13.01 18.70
CA GLY A 158 18.23 11.86 18.04
C GLY A 158 17.72 10.51 18.54
N TYR A 159 16.55 10.46 19.17
CA TYR A 159 15.95 9.23 19.66
C TYR A 159 15.37 8.39 18.51
N PRO A 160 15.44 7.05 18.60
CA PRO A 160 14.86 6.17 17.59
C PRO A 160 13.33 6.30 17.52
N PRO A 161 12.69 6.00 16.37
CA PRO A 161 13.30 5.63 15.09
C PRO A 161 13.92 6.85 14.38
N ARG A 162 15.18 6.72 13.95
CA ARG A 162 15.90 7.73 13.17
C ARG A 162 17.02 7.06 12.37
N LYS A 163 17.09 7.33 11.07
CA LYS A 163 18.25 6.97 10.23
C LYS A 163 19.24 8.13 10.20
N SER A 164 20.53 7.84 10.02
CA SER A 164 21.60 8.86 10.04
C SER A 164 21.36 10.00 9.04
N ASN A 165 20.72 9.69 7.91
CA ASN A 165 20.47 10.64 6.81
C ASN A 165 19.00 11.06 6.74
N ASP A 166 18.22 10.82 7.80
CA ASP A 166 16.79 11.12 7.79
C ASP A 166 16.56 12.62 7.93
N THR A 167 15.76 13.17 7.02
CA THR A 167 15.30 14.57 7.01
C THR A 167 13.82 14.67 7.34
N SER A 168 13.14 13.54 7.55
CA SER A 168 11.71 13.45 7.84
C SER A 168 11.47 13.12 9.31
N ILE A 169 10.38 13.66 9.86
CA ILE A 169 9.88 13.28 11.19
C ILE A 169 8.74 12.25 11.12
N GLY A 170 8.46 11.70 9.93
CA GLY A 170 7.33 10.80 9.69
C GLY A 170 7.31 9.57 10.59
N ASP A 171 8.44 8.85 10.66
CA ASP A 171 8.60 7.69 11.53
C ASP A 171 8.40 8.05 13.01
N ALA A 172 8.89 9.22 13.43
CA ALA A 172 8.69 9.72 14.79
C ALA A 172 7.21 10.03 15.08
N ILE A 173 6.45 10.56 14.12
CA ILE A 173 5.00 10.79 14.27
C ILE A 173 4.26 9.47 14.44
N ASN A 174 4.54 8.49 13.59
CA ASN A 174 3.91 7.17 13.66
C ASN A 174 4.20 6.51 15.01
N TRP A 175 5.45 6.59 15.48
CA TRP A 175 5.86 6.00 16.75
C TRP A 175 5.21 6.66 17.97
N GLU A 176 5.19 7.99 18.03
CA GLU A 176 4.51 8.71 19.12
C GLU A 176 3.01 8.43 19.14
N TRP A 177 2.42 8.21 17.96
CA TRP A 177 1.02 7.81 17.88
C TRP A 177 0.79 6.40 18.42
N VAL A 178 1.63 5.42 18.05
CA VAL A 178 1.56 4.06 18.60
C VAL A 178 1.67 4.05 20.12
N ILE A 179 2.63 4.79 20.67
CA ILE A 179 2.80 4.94 22.12
C ILE A 179 1.53 5.51 22.76
N ARG A 180 0.96 6.57 22.17
CA ARG A 180 -0.28 7.19 22.65
C ARG A 180 -1.45 6.21 22.64
N CYS A 181 -1.63 5.45 21.56
CA CYS A 181 -2.68 4.43 21.46
C CYS A 181 -2.51 3.35 22.53
N ALA A 182 -1.28 2.89 22.76
CA ALA A 182 -0.98 1.90 23.78
C ALA A 182 -1.27 2.44 25.20
N GLN A 183 -0.84 3.66 25.52
CA GLN A 183 -1.11 4.30 26.81
C GLN A 183 -2.60 4.50 27.09
N ASN A 184 -3.39 4.79 26.05
CA ASN A 184 -4.83 5.00 26.18
C ASN A 184 -5.63 3.70 26.20
N SER A 185 -5.00 2.56 25.93
CA SER A 185 -5.68 1.27 25.86
C SER A 185 -5.57 0.54 27.20
N ALA A 186 -6.47 0.85 28.13
CA ALA A 186 -6.54 0.19 29.43
C ALA A 186 -6.82 -1.34 29.33
N ASP A 187 -7.45 -1.79 28.25
CA ASP A 187 -7.83 -3.19 28.02
C ASP A 187 -6.85 -3.96 27.09
N ASN A 188 -6.08 -3.26 26.25
CA ASN A 188 -5.29 -3.88 25.17
C ASN A 188 -3.80 -3.83 25.54
N HIS A 189 -3.36 -4.82 26.31
CA HIS A 189 -1.98 -4.88 26.80
C HIS A 189 -0.95 -5.19 25.70
N ASN A 190 -1.41 -5.66 24.53
CA ASN A 190 -0.53 -6.16 23.48
C ASN A 190 -0.61 -5.28 22.22
N VAL A 191 0.56 -4.81 21.76
CA VAL A 191 0.75 -4.11 20.48
C VAL A 191 1.54 -5.06 19.56
N MET A 192 1.01 -5.30 18.36
CA MET A 192 1.63 -6.10 17.29
C MET A 192 1.98 -5.23 16.09
#